data_AF-A0A2P6NS79-F1
#
_entry.id   AF-A0A2P6NS79-F1
#
_cell.length_a   1.000
_cell.length_b   1.000
_cell.length_c   1.000
_cell.angle_alpha   90.00
_cell.angle_beta   90.00
_cell.angle_gamma   90.00
#
_symmetry.space_group_name_H-M   'P 1'
#
loop_
_entity.id
_entity.type
_entity.pdbx_description
1 polymer ?
#
loop_
_entity_poly.entity_id
_entity_poly.type
_entity_poly.pdbx_seq_one_letter_code
_entity_poly.pdbx_strand_id
1 'polypeptide(L)'
;MCHLRPIEDIGVSLSQRTQVRIRRDELVVVWAISRFTEKEKKARSLGQHHCEYLIMMSKSKKSTLPDVVEKQRTRVSMQLDAPKHTESVDYHSAFSSMGFDNSFNFEQFKENFSIKIISMTHNEAIFDVIGIDPPIANALRRIIISEIPSMAIEHVFIVNNTSIMQDEVLAHRLGLIPIQINPSDFQYRSAPGHMTDLDTIVFKLQVKCTRNPDVPEDATEAVKYNNYAVYSKDLIWSPAGNQKDSYENIRPVHEDILICKLRPQQEIELEVHCVKGIGRTHAKWQVVETASYRLMPDIIIKKDITGKDAEKLKQTCPMSVFDIEDVGSKKKANVADPRRCTMCRECIRHPEFEDKIELNRVKDHFIFSVEATGMIPAREIFAEAIRILIARIENLEVEQFWLYNWKEKRKERERERQRLYLGRLAINNVTAFLQTGSMQMQEMIVRQNPLNESEMVGVTHGQLLDAFTRTNTPWGEAPEVDF
;
A
#
# COMPACT_ATOMS: atom_id res chain seq x y z
N MET A 1 24.88 22.45 -24.48
CA MET A 1 24.29 22.21 -25.83
C MET A 1 23.97 20.73 -25.94
N CYS A 2 22.71 20.37 -25.72
CA CYS A 2 22.22 19.03 -26.01
C CYS A 2 22.00 18.90 -27.52
N HIS A 3 22.52 17.84 -28.13
CA HIS A 3 21.97 17.26 -29.36
C HIS A 3 22.17 15.74 -29.31
N LEU A 4 21.11 15.03 -28.90
CA LEU A 4 20.91 13.63 -29.23
C LEU A 4 20.16 13.59 -30.58
N ARG A 5 20.72 12.86 -31.55
CA ARG A 5 20.05 12.53 -32.82
C ARG A 5 19.28 11.21 -32.69
N PRO A 6 18.24 10.98 -33.52
CA PRO A 6 17.32 9.85 -33.41
C PRO A 6 17.90 8.57 -34.05
N ILE A 7 17.49 7.42 -33.52
CA ILE A 7 17.72 6.10 -34.10
C ILE A 7 16.55 5.80 -35.05
N GLU A 8 16.78 6.03 -36.35
CA GLU A 8 16.12 5.30 -37.43
C GLU A 8 17.15 4.29 -37.98
N ASP A 9 16.66 3.22 -38.61
CA ASP A 9 17.39 2.12 -39.27
C ASP A 9 17.89 0.96 -38.41
N ILE A 10 16.98 0.02 -38.13
CA ILE A 10 17.31 -1.42 -38.21
C ILE A 10 16.31 -2.08 -39.14
N GLY A 11 16.66 -2.10 -40.43
CA GLY A 11 16.04 -2.96 -41.43
C GLY A 11 16.56 -4.38 -41.26
N VAL A 12 15.67 -5.32 -40.92
CA VAL A 12 15.95 -6.76 -41.01
C VAL A 12 15.21 -7.31 -42.22
N SER A 13 15.98 -7.62 -43.26
CA SER A 13 15.58 -8.41 -44.42
C SER A 13 15.32 -9.86 -43.99
N LEU A 14 14.08 -10.32 -44.05
CA LEU A 14 13.73 -11.73 -43.85
C LEU A 14 13.60 -12.43 -45.21
N SER A 15 14.72 -13.00 -45.66
CA SER A 15 14.72 -14.05 -46.69
C SER A 15 14.69 -15.43 -46.02
N GLN A 16 13.81 -16.28 -46.54
CA GLN A 16 13.79 -17.76 -46.52
C GLN A 16 14.02 -18.53 -45.20
N ARG A 17 12.94 -19.24 -44.82
CA ARG A 17 12.92 -20.50 -44.05
C ARG A 17 13.50 -20.47 -42.63
N THR A 18 12.65 -20.09 -41.68
CA THR A 18 12.59 -20.77 -40.38
C THR A 18 11.14 -20.76 -39.91
N GLN A 19 10.51 -21.93 -39.81
CA GLN A 19 9.16 -22.07 -39.26
C GLN A 19 9.22 -21.80 -37.74
N VAL A 20 8.90 -20.57 -37.32
CA VAL A 20 8.58 -20.29 -35.92
C VAL A 20 7.08 -20.51 -35.75
N ARG A 21 6.72 -21.55 -35.00
CA ARG A 21 5.34 -21.90 -34.67
C ARG A 21 4.85 -20.95 -33.56
N ILE A 22 4.44 -19.74 -33.95
CA ILE A 22 3.84 -18.75 -33.04
C ILE A 22 2.47 -19.27 -32.59
N ARG A 23 2.23 -19.36 -31.28
CA ARG A 23 0.93 -19.75 -30.73
C ARG A 23 -0.10 -18.67 -31.09
N ARG A 24 -1.34 -19.06 -31.40
CA ARG A 24 -2.44 -18.14 -31.75
C ARG A 24 -2.65 -17.03 -30.71
N ASP A 25 -2.28 -17.30 -29.46
CA ASP A 25 -2.49 -16.42 -28.31
C ASP A 25 -1.54 -15.20 -28.34
N GLU A 26 -0.33 -15.34 -28.87
CA GLU A 26 0.66 -14.26 -28.98
C GLU A 26 0.37 -13.28 -30.13
N LEU A 27 -0.23 -13.80 -31.21
CA LEU A 27 -0.69 -12.99 -32.35
C LEU A 27 -1.82 -12.02 -31.97
N VAL A 28 -2.69 -12.42 -31.05
CA VAL A 28 -3.77 -11.55 -30.53
C VAL A 28 -3.20 -10.43 -29.67
N VAL A 29 -2.16 -10.71 -28.87
CA VAL A 29 -1.50 -9.71 -28.01
C VAL A 29 -0.75 -8.67 -28.84
N VAL A 30 0.04 -9.09 -29.84
CA VAL A 30 0.76 -8.17 -30.73
C VAL A 30 -0.20 -7.35 -31.59
N TRP A 31 -1.29 -7.94 -32.07
CA TRP A 31 -2.33 -7.24 -32.83
C TRP A 31 -3.11 -6.23 -31.97
N ALA A 32 -3.38 -6.57 -30.70
CA ALA A 32 -4.05 -5.69 -29.74
C ALA A 32 -3.17 -4.48 -29.38
N ILE A 33 -1.87 -4.68 -29.15
CA ILE A 33 -0.90 -3.60 -28.83
C ILE A 33 -0.77 -2.62 -30.01
N SER A 34 -0.72 -3.13 -31.25
CA SER A 34 -0.65 -2.29 -32.46
C SER A 34 -1.90 -1.38 -32.60
N ARG A 35 -3.11 -1.93 -32.44
CA ARG A 35 -4.34 -1.12 -32.46
C ARG A 35 -4.47 -0.16 -31.27
N PHE A 36 -3.84 -0.47 -30.15
CA PHE A 36 -3.78 0.40 -28.98
C PHE A 36 -3.02 1.69 -29.29
N THR A 37 -1.85 1.59 -29.96
CA THR A 37 -1.03 2.75 -30.32
C THR A 37 -1.72 3.70 -31.32
N GLU A 38 -2.54 3.19 -32.24
CA GLU A 38 -3.32 4.04 -33.17
C GLU A 38 -4.51 4.73 -32.50
N LYS A 39 -5.20 4.05 -31.58
CA LYS A 39 -6.33 4.63 -30.85
C LYS A 39 -5.88 5.65 -29.81
N GLU A 40 -4.75 5.43 -29.13
CA GLU A 40 -4.14 6.45 -28.25
C GLU A 40 -3.69 7.69 -29.01
N LYS A 41 -3.14 7.53 -30.23
CA LYS A 41 -2.77 8.69 -31.08
C LYS A 41 -4.00 9.52 -31.47
N LYS A 42 -5.13 8.88 -31.81
CA LYS A 42 -6.41 9.56 -32.11
C LYS A 42 -7.07 10.18 -30.87
N ALA A 43 -6.97 9.53 -29.71
CA ALA A 43 -7.50 10.09 -28.45
C ALA A 43 -6.69 11.29 -27.97
N ARG A 44 -5.36 11.28 -28.15
CA ARG A 44 -4.47 12.41 -27.86
C ARG A 44 -4.74 13.61 -28.77
N SER A 45 -5.03 13.41 -30.06
CA SER A 45 -5.30 14.52 -30.99
C SER A 45 -6.64 15.22 -30.74
N LEU A 46 -7.68 14.48 -30.30
CA LEU A 46 -8.99 15.05 -29.96
C LEU A 46 -9.00 15.74 -28.59
N GLY A 47 -8.19 15.28 -27.63
CA GLY A 47 -8.01 15.93 -26.33
C GLY A 47 -7.13 17.17 -26.35
N GLN A 48 -6.21 17.28 -27.33
CA GLN A 48 -5.28 18.41 -27.43
C GLN A 48 -5.98 19.75 -27.72
N HIS A 49 -6.98 19.79 -28.59
CA HIS A 49 -7.65 21.05 -28.94
C HIS A 49 -8.54 21.62 -27.81
N HIS A 50 -9.06 20.76 -26.91
CA HIS A 50 -9.83 21.21 -25.75
C HIS A 50 -8.90 21.65 -24.60
N CYS A 51 -7.76 20.97 -24.43
CA CYS A 51 -6.72 21.37 -23.49
C CYS A 51 -6.00 22.67 -23.91
N GLU A 52 -5.76 22.90 -25.20
CA GLU A 52 -5.11 24.13 -25.69
C GLU A 52 -5.94 25.39 -25.41
N TYR A 53 -7.27 25.30 -25.46
CA TYR A 53 -8.16 26.42 -25.15
C TYR A 53 -8.18 26.74 -23.64
N LEU A 54 -8.12 25.72 -22.78
CA LEU A 54 -7.98 25.86 -21.32
C LEU A 54 -6.59 26.37 -20.91
N ILE A 55 -5.53 25.90 -21.58
CA ILE A 55 -4.15 26.36 -21.38
C ILE A 55 -3.99 27.82 -21.81
N MET A 56 -4.68 28.28 -22.87
CA MET A 56 -4.66 29.68 -23.27
C MET A 56 -5.32 30.60 -22.24
N MET A 57 -6.37 30.16 -21.53
CA MET A 57 -6.97 30.91 -20.42
C MET A 57 -6.14 30.88 -19.13
N SER A 58 -5.28 29.88 -18.95
CA SER A 58 -4.40 29.74 -17.78
C SER A 58 -3.18 30.67 -17.77
N LYS A 59 -2.89 31.38 -18.87
CA LYS A 59 -1.82 32.41 -18.92
C LYS A 59 -2.26 33.73 -18.25
N SER A 60 -3.14 33.66 -17.27
CA SER A 60 -3.50 34.78 -16.40
C SER A 60 -2.46 34.88 -15.28
N LYS A 61 -2.03 36.10 -14.97
CA LYS A 61 -1.02 36.44 -13.94
C LYS A 61 -1.16 35.54 -12.72
N LYS A 62 -0.07 34.88 -12.29
CA LYS A 62 0.02 34.20 -10.97
C LYS A 62 -0.39 35.21 -9.90
N SER A 63 -1.64 35.16 -9.49
CA SER A 63 -2.15 36.00 -8.42
C SER A 63 -1.73 35.36 -7.11
N THR A 64 -1.07 36.14 -6.25
CA THR A 64 -0.71 35.73 -4.90
C THR A 64 -1.95 35.81 -4.02
N LEU A 65 -2.23 34.75 -3.26
CA LEU A 65 -3.31 34.77 -2.27
C LEU A 65 -3.04 35.85 -1.21
N PRO A 66 -4.09 36.44 -0.61
CA PRO A 66 -3.91 37.31 0.55
C PRO A 66 -3.19 36.57 1.69
N ASP A 67 -2.29 37.26 2.40
CA ASP A 67 -1.43 36.66 3.43
C ASP A 67 -2.20 35.86 4.49
N VAL A 68 -3.38 36.34 4.89
CA VAL A 68 -4.24 35.65 5.86
C VAL A 68 -4.69 34.30 5.32
N VAL A 69 -5.10 34.23 4.06
CA VAL A 69 -5.58 33.00 3.41
C VAL A 69 -4.42 32.04 3.18
N GLU A 70 -3.28 32.55 2.71
CA GLU A 70 -2.09 31.72 2.48
C GLU A 70 -1.58 31.11 3.79
N LYS A 71 -1.65 31.86 4.89
CA LYS A 71 -1.30 31.35 6.21
C LYS A 71 -2.26 30.28 6.71
N GLN A 72 -3.56 30.43 6.50
CA GLN A 72 -4.56 29.39 6.81
C GLN A 72 -4.35 28.12 5.98
N ARG A 73 -3.91 28.28 4.73
CA ARG A 73 -3.60 27.17 3.83
C ARG A 73 -2.34 26.43 4.28
N THR A 74 -1.25 27.14 4.58
CA THR A 74 0.08 26.55 4.80
C THR A 74 0.43 26.26 6.26
N ARG A 75 -0.27 26.85 7.23
CA ARG A 75 0.01 26.70 8.66
C ARG A 75 -1.18 26.17 9.44
N VAL A 76 -0.90 25.32 10.42
CA VAL A 76 -1.84 24.98 11.49
C VAL A 76 -1.56 25.92 12.65
N SER A 77 -2.54 26.73 13.04
CA SER A 77 -2.38 27.68 14.14
C SER A 77 -2.68 27.01 15.47
N MET A 78 -1.77 27.12 16.42
CA MET A 78 -1.87 26.50 17.73
C MET A 78 -2.36 27.52 18.76
N GLN A 79 -3.66 27.55 19.02
CA GLN A 79 -4.24 28.41 20.06
C GLN A 79 -4.28 27.70 21.43
N LEU A 80 -4.59 28.45 22.49
CA LEU A 80 -4.70 27.91 23.84
C LEU A 80 -5.80 26.85 23.96
N ASP A 81 -6.96 27.13 23.36
CA ASP A 81 -8.12 26.26 23.31
C ASP A 81 -7.91 25.06 22.38
N ALA A 82 -7.70 25.30 21.08
CA ALA A 82 -7.62 24.25 20.09
C ALA A 82 -6.76 24.65 18.86
N PRO A 83 -6.18 23.67 18.16
CA PRO A 83 -5.58 23.93 16.85
C PRO A 83 -6.64 24.39 15.84
N LYS A 84 -6.31 25.41 15.03
CA LYS A 84 -7.13 25.91 13.93
C LYS A 84 -6.46 25.62 12.58
N HIS A 85 -7.28 25.54 11.52
CA HIS A 85 -6.83 25.29 10.15
C HIS A 85 -6.12 23.95 9.98
N THR A 86 -6.68 22.89 10.57
CA THR A 86 -6.10 21.53 10.54
C THR A 86 -6.29 20.82 9.20
N GLU A 87 -7.28 21.24 8.41
CA GLU A 87 -7.59 20.64 7.12
C GLU A 87 -6.61 21.11 6.03
N SER A 88 -6.33 20.24 5.07
CA SER A 88 -5.62 20.60 3.84
C SER A 88 -6.63 20.97 2.75
N VAL A 89 -6.32 22.00 1.96
CA VAL A 89 -7.24 22.57 0.96
C VAL A 89 -6.54 22.49 -0.39
N ASP A 90 -6.58 21.28 -0.96
CA ASP A 90 -5.72 20.91 -2.10
C ASP A 90 -6.53 20.57 -3.37
N TYR A 91 -7.84 20.82 -3.36
CA TYR A 91 -8.68 20.56 -4.54
C TYR A 91 -8.51 21.65 -5.60
N HIS A 92 -8.53 21.26 -6.88
CA HIS A 92 -8.21 22.14 -8.01
C HIS A 92 -8.99 23.47 -8.03
N SER A 93 -10.28 23.43 -7.72
CA SER A 93 -11.15 24.62 -7.73
C SER A 93 -10.99 25.51 -6.50
N ALA A 94 -10.16 25.12 -5.52
CA ALA A 94 -9.92 25.93 -4.34
C ALA A 94 -9.24 27.23 -4.76
N PHE A 95 -9.83 28.36 -4.34
CA PHE A 95 -9.33 29.71 -4.63
C PHE A 95 -9.27 30.11 -6.12
N SER A 96 -9.90 29.36 -7.02
CA SER A 96 -9.99 29.75 -8.44
C SER A 96 -10.72 31.09 -8.64
N SER A 97 -11.66 31.43 -7.76
CA SER A 97 -12.31 32.74 -7.73
C SER A 97 -11.35 33.89 -7.44
N MET A 98 -10.23 33.60 -6.76
CA MET A 98 -9.16 34.55 -6.47
C MET A 98 -8.06 34.54 -7.54
N GLY A 99 -8.19 33.69 -8.58
CA GLY A 99 -7.19 33.52 -9.63
C GLY A 99 -5.99 32.66 -9.24
N PHE A 100 -6.10 31.86 -8.18
CA PHE A 100 -5.07 30.93 -7.75
C PHE A 100 -5.36 29.54 -8.31
N ASP A 101 -4.37 28.92 -8.95
CA ASP A 101 -4.47 27.56 -9.49
C ASP A 101 -3.86 26.54 -8.52
N ASN A 102 -4.68 25.63 -8.03
CA ASN A 102 -4.29 24.49 -7.19
C ASN A 102 -4.22 23.18 -7.99
N SER A 103 -4.15 23.22 -9.33
CA SER A 103 -3.94 22.02 -10.14
C SER A 103 -2.64 21.30 -9.74
N PHE A 104 -2.69 19.97 -9.71
CA PHE A 104 -1.50 19.17 -9.46
C PHE A 104 -0.57 19.25 -10.67
N ASN A 105 0.66 19.69 -10.44
CA ASN A 105 1.72 19.71 -11.45
C ASN A 105 2.94 18.92 -10.94
N PHE A 106 3.29 17.87 -11.67
CA PHE A 106 4.39 16.98 -11.30
C PHE A 106 5.75 17.68 -11.26
N GLU A 107 6.04 18.60 -12.19
CA GLU A 107 7.32 19.31 -12.20
C GLU A 107 7.44 20.25 -10.99
N GLN A 108 6.36 20.96 -10.65
CA GLN A 108 6.33 21.80 -9.45
C GLN A 108 6.46 20.98 -8.16
N PHE A 109 5.81 19.81 -8.11
CA PHE A 109 5.99 18.88 -6.98
C PHE A 109 7.45 18.44 -6.86
N LYS A 110 8.09 18.07 -7.97
CA LYS A 110 9.48 17.62 -7.99
C LYS A 110 10.47 18.71 -7.56
N GLU A 111 10.21 19.97 -7.90
CA GLU A 111 11.03 21.11 -7.46
C GLU A 111 10.89 21.40 -5.96
N ASN A 112 9.68 21.25 -5.41
CA ASN A 112 9.39 21.54 -4.00
C ASN A 112 9.72 20.39 -3.06
N PHE A 113 9.64 19.15 -3.55
CA PHE A 113 9.86 17.95 -2.74
C PHE A 113 11.33 17.82 -2.35
N SER A 114 11.59 17.68 -1.05
CA SER A 114 12.95 17.41 -0.57
C SER A 114 12.94 16.53 0.68
N ILE A 115 13.96 15.68 0.78
CA ILE A 115 14.21 14.84 1.96
C ILE A 115 15.53 15.29 2.58
N LYS A 116 15.53 15.60 3.88
CA LYS A 116 16.74 15.97 4.63
C LYS A 116 16.97 14.96 5.74
N ILE A 117 18.06 14.20 5.65
CA ILE A 117 18.45 13.23 6.69
C ILE A 117 19.19 13.99 7.79
N ILE A 118 18.77 13.82 9.04
CA ILE A 118 19.34 14.54 10.19
C ILE A 118 20.20 13.61 11.02
N SER A 119 19.65 12.45 11.38
CA SER A 119 20.40 11.37 12.01
C SER A 119 19.98 10.05 11.39
N MET A 120 20.98 9.18 11.21
CA MET A 120 20.79 7.84 10.69
C MET A 120 21.75 6.93 11.42
N THR A 121 21.21 6.03 12.23
CA THR A 121 21.94 4.96 12.91
C THR A 121 21.40 3.61 12.43
N HIS A 122 21.90 2.51 12.98
CA HIS A 122 21.41 1.18 12.62
C HIS A 122 19.93 0.98 13.03
N ASN A 123 19.56 1.47 14.23
CA ASN A 123 18.22 1.27 14.80
C ASN A 123 17.34 2.51 14.73
N GLU A 124 17.88 3.71 14.47
CA GLU A 124 17.09 4.95 14.49
C GLU A 124 17.34 5.77 13.24
N ALA A 125 16.26 6.27 12.63
CA ALA A 125 16.30 7.19 11.51
C ALA A 125 15.42 8.42 11.80
N ILE A 126 16.04 9.61 11.82
CA ILE A 126 15.34 10.89 11.90
C ILE A 126 15.62 11.67 10.62
N PHE A 127 14.57 11.96 9.88
CA PHE A 127 14.65 12.70 8.63
C PHE A 127 13.41 13.56 8.42
N ASP A 128 13.58 14.60 7.62
CA ASP A 128 12.51 15.50 7.24
C ASP A 128 12.05 15.19 5.83
N VAL A 129 10.74 15.20 5.62
CA VAL A 129 10.09 15.11 4.32
C VAL A 129 9.30 16.39 4.10
N ILE A 130 9.68 17.15 3.08
CA ILE A 130 9.15 18.48 2.77
C ILE A 130 8.43 18.41 1.42
N GLY A 131 7.27 19.06 1.33
CA GLY A 131 6.48 19.17 0.10
C GLY A 131 5.52 18.01 -0.15
N ILE A 132 5.15 17.24 0.89
CA ILE A 132 4.12 16.19 0.80
C ILE A 132 2.89 16.54 1.62
N ASP A 133 1.78 15.88 1.32
CA ASP A 133 0.54 16.05 2.08
C ASP A 133 0.41 15.04 3.23
N PRO A 134 -0.35 15.37 4.29
CA PRO A 134 -0.60 14.48 5.43
C PRO A 134 -1.10 13.07 5.07
N PRO A 135 -1.99 12.87 4.05
CA PRO A 135 -2.44 11.53 3.67
C PRO A 135 -1.30 10.62 3.21
N ILE A 136 -0.35 11.14 2.44
CA ILE A 136 0.81 10.37 1.94
C ILE A 136 1.76 10.08 3.10
N ALA A 137 2.06 11.08 3.93
CA ALA A 137 2.89 10.90 5.11
C ALA A 137 2.33 9.83 6.05
N ASN A 138 1.01 9.86 6.30
CA ASN A 138 0.34 8.88 7.14
C ASN A 138 0.23 7.50 6.49
N ALA A 139 0.07 7.42 5.16
CA ALA A 139 0.12 6.16 4.44
C ALA A 139 1.49 5.49 4.64
N LEU A 140 2.59 6.22 4.42
CA LEU A 140 3.94 5.71 4.66
C LEU A 140 4.13 5.25 6.11
N ARG A 141 3.71 6.06 7.09
CA ARG A 141 3.76 5.68 8.51
C ARG A 141 3.01 4.37 8.79
N ARG A 142 1.82 4.19 8.22
CA ARG A 142 1.01 2.97 8.40
C ARG A 142 1.66 1.75 7.75
N ILE A 143 2.23 1.92 6.55
CA ILE A 143 2.94 0.85 5.84
C ILE A 143 4.14 0.39 6.65
N ILE A 144 4.94 1.32 7.17
CA ILE A 144 6.09 1.03 8.02
C ILE A 144 5.71 0.17 9.24
N ILE A 145 4.58 0.49 9.89
CA ILE A 145 4.13 -0.24 11.08
C ILE A 145 3.54 -1.61 10.74
N SER A 146 2.78 -1.72 9.65
CA SER A 146 1.85 -2.86 9.49
C SER A 146 2.09 -3.73 8.27
N GLU A 147 2.88 -3.31 7.30
CA GLU A 147 2.90 -3.98 5.99
C GLU A 147 4.27 -4.44 5.55
N ILE A 148 5.33 -3.90 6.15
CA ILE A 148 6.67 -4.43 5.92
C ILE A 148 6.71 -5.85 6.52
N PRO A 149 7.08 -6.87 5.72
CA PRO A 149 7.14 -8.23 6.19
C PRO A 149 8.34 -8.46 7.12
N SER A 150 8.21 -9.44 8.01
CA SER A 150 9.31 -9.92 8.86
C SER A 150 9.15 -11.41 9.18
N MET A 151 10.17 -12.01 9.79
CA MET A 151 10.13 -13.37 10.30
C MET A 151 9.90 -13.35 11.81
N ALA A 152 8.90 -14.09 12.28
CA ALA A 152 8.62 -14.24 13.71
C ALA A 152 8.15 -15.67 14.03
N ILE A 153 8.29 -16.08 15.30
CA ILE A 153 7.86 -17.39 15.78
C ILE A 153 6.32 -17.48 15.78
N GLU A 154 5.77 -18.48 15.09
CA GLU A 154 4.33 -18.74 14.99
C GLU A 154 3.92 -20.01 15.71
N HIS A 155 4.63 -21.12 15.45
CA HIS A 155 4.31 -22.41 16.05
C HIS A 155 5.37 -22.79 17.07
N VAL A 156 4.92 -23.25 18.23
CA VAL A 156 5.77 -23.71 19.34
C VAL A 156 5.32 -25.13 19.69
N PHE A 157 6.22 -26.09 19.48
CA PHE A 157 6.02 -27.51 19.77
C PHE A 157 6.75 -27.82 21.07
N ILE A 158 6.00 -27.96 22.15
CA ILE A 158 6.55 -28.25 23.48
C ILE A 158 6.59 -29.76 23.66
N VAL A 159 7.78 -30.30 23.90
CA VAL A 159 7.98 -31.73 24.22
C VAL A 159 7.84 -31.93 25.71
N ASN A 160 8.54 -31.12 26.50
CA ASN A 160 8.43 -31.13 27.95
C ASN A 160 8.60 -29.71 28.52
N ASN A 161 7.67 -29.28 29.37
CA ASN A 161 7.80 -28.06 30.16
C ASN A 161 7.45 -28.37 31.61
N THR A 162 8.47 -28.39 32.47
CA THR A 162 8.31 -28.55 33.93
C THR A 162 8.58 -27.25 34.69
N SER A 163 8.67 -26.13 33.95
CA SER A 163 8.83 -24.80 34.53
C SER A 163 7.54 -24.31 35.19
N ILE A 164 7.64 -23.21 35.93
CA ILE A 164 6.47 -22.57 36.55
C ILE A 164 5.61 -21.83 35.51
N MET A 165 6.22 -21.41 34.39
CA MET A 165 5.53 -20.63 33.38
C MET A 165 4.68 -21.56 32.51
N GLN A 166 3.40 -21.19 32.37
CA GLN A 166 2.46 -21.93 31.55
C GLN A 166 2.85 -21.91 30.07
N ASP A 167 2.48 -22.98 29.37
CA ASP A 167 2.84 -23.22 27.98
C ASP A 167 2.39 -22.10 27.04
N GLU A 168 1.17 -21.59 27.22
CA GLU A 168 0.61 -20.51 26.41
C GLU A 168 1.34 -19.18 26.63
N VAL A 169 1.75 -18.90 27.87
CA VAL A 169 2.50 -17.68 28.21
C VAL A 169 3.93 -17.77 27.68
N LEU A 170 4.55 -18.96 27.79
CA LEU A 170 5.87 -19.24 27.21
C LEU A 170 5.85 -19.06 25.70
N ALA A 171 4.88 -19.66 25.02
CA ALA A 171 4.72 -19.55 23.57
C ALA A 171 4.49 -18.09 23.12
N HIS A 172 3.65 -17.34 23.84
CA HIS A 172 3.43 -15.92 23.56
C HIS A 172 4.71 -15.09 23.70
N ARG A 173 5.52 -15.33 24.75
CA ARG A 173 6.81 -14.64 24.93
C ARG A 173 7.79 -14.97 23.82
N LEU A 174 7.91 -16.25 23.45
CA LEU A 174 8.75 -16.70 22.34
C LEU A 174 8.34 -16.03 21.02
N GLY A 175 7.03 -15.92 20.77
CA GLY A 175 6.46 -15.24 19.60
C GLY A 175 6.93 -13.79 19.41
N LEU A 176 7.24 -13.08 20.51
CA LEU A 176 7.65 -11.68 20.49
C LEU A 176 9.16 -11.47 20.34
N ILE A 177 9.96 -12.53 20.30
CA ILE A 177 11.41 -12.42 20.14
C ILE A 177 11.72 -12.08 18.68
N PRO A 178 12.39 -10.94 18.40
CA PRO A 178 12.75 -10.58 17.04
C PRO A 178 13.86 -11.48 16.50
N ILE A 179 13.70 -11.99 15.27
CA ILE A 179 14.68 -12.85 14.61
C ILE A 179 15.48 -12.05 13.57
N GLN A 180 16.80 -12.17 13.60
CA GLN A 180 17.70 -11.47 12.69
C GLN A 180 17.82 -12.24 11.37
N ILE A 181 16.98 -11.89 10.40
CA ILE A 181 17.01 -12.48 9.06
C ILE A 181 16.32 -11.55 8.06
N ASN A 182 16.79 -11.54 6.81
CA ASN A 182 16.11 -10.79 5.75
C ASN A 182 14.83 -11.53 5.33
N PRO A 183 13.64 -10.92 5.48
CA PRO A 183 12.37 -11.55 5.11
C PRO A 183 12.24 -11.78 3.61
N SER A 184 13.04 -11.11 2.77
CA SER A 184 12.98 -11.23 1.31
C SER A 184 13.41 -12.62 0.82
N ASP A 185 14.26 -13.29 1.59
CA ASP A 185 14.83 -14.59 1.21
C ASP A 185 13.84 -15.75 1.42
N PHE A 186 12.74 -15.50 2.15
CA PHE A 186 11.73 -16.49 2.48
C PHE A 186 10.39 -16.18 1.79
N GLN A 187 9.69 -17.25 1.41
CA GLN A 187 8.37 -17.16 0.80
C GLN A 187 7.27 -17.12 1.88
N TYR A 188 6.12 -16.55 1.52
CA TYR A 188 4.93 -16.72 2.35
C TYR A 188 4.46 -18.17 2.28
N ARG A 189 3.96 -18.69 3.41
CA ARG A 189 3.44 -20.05 3.46
C ARG A 189 2.17 -20.18 2.61
N SER A 190 2.18 -21.15 1.69
CA SER A 190 1.06 -21.40 0.76
C SER A 190 -0.13 -22.11 1.41
N ALA A 191 0.12 -23.03 2.35
CA ALA A 191 -0.92 -23.80 3.02
C ALA A 191 -0.50 -24.20 4.46
N PRO A 192 -1.45 -24.30 5.41
CA PRO A 192 -1.15 -24.79 6.76
C PRO A 192 -0.69 -26.25 6.73
N GLY A 193 0.39 -26.57 7.44
CA GLY A 193 0.91 -27.94 7.64
C GLY A 193 1.97 -28.41 6.64
N HIS A 194 2.16 -27.72 5.52
CA HIS A 194 3.30 -27.97 4.64
C HIS A 194 4.45 -27.05 5.00
N MET A 195 5.53 -27.63 5.49
CA MET A 195 6.75 -26.92 5.86
C MET A 195 7.83 -27.21 4.84
N THR A 196 8.46 -26.15 4.34
CA THR A 196 9.59 -26.25 3.42
C THR A 196 10.77 -25.46 3.96
N ASP A 197 11.95 -25.77 3.45
CA ASP A 197 13.17 -25.01 3.74
C ASP A 197 13.13 -23.58 3.18
N LEU A 198 12.18 -23.26 2.30
CA LEU A 198 12.00 -21.93 1.71
C LEU A 198 11.03 -21.01 2.49
N ASP A 199 10.18 -21.57 3.36
CA ASP A 199 9.13 -20.81 4.05
C ASP A 199 9.31 -20.74 5.57
N THR A 200 10.07 -21.68 6.16
CA THR A 200 10.12 -21.84 7.62
C THR A 200 11.55 -21.98 8.14
N ILE A 201 11.82 -21.32 9.27
CA ILE A 201 13.07 -21.45 10.03
C ILE A 201 12.75 -22.18 11.34
N VAL A 202 13.59 -23.13 11.73
CA VAL A 202 13.39 -23.92 12.95
C VAL A 202 14.45 -23.56 14.00
N PHE A 203 14.01 -23.30 15.24
CA PHE A 203 14.90 -23.20 16.40
C PHE A 203 14.52 -24.25 17.44
N LYS A 204 15.49 -24.68 18.23
CA LYS A 204 15.33 -25.61 19.35
C LYS A 204 15.79 -24.97 20.64
N LEU A 205 15.05 -25.20 21.71
CA LEU A 205 15.40 -24.78 23.06
C LEU A 205 15.37 -26.02 23.96
N GLN A 206 16.53 -26.38 24.50
CA GLN A 206 16.65 -27.49 25.43
C GLN A 206 17.51 -27.07 26.61
N VAL A 207 16.86 -26.78 27.74
CA VAL A 207 17.52 -26.26 28.93
C VAL A 207 17.06 -27.01 30.17
N LYS A 208 18.02 -27.46 30.97
CA LYS A 208 17.79 -28.09 32.27
C LYS A 208 18.55 -27.34 33.35
N CYS A 209 17.84 -26.95 34.41
CA CYS A 209 18.42 -26.23 35.53
C CYS A 209 18.99 -27.23 36.56
N THR A 210 20.24 -27.00 36.98
CA THR A 210 20.95 -27.84 37.95
C THR A 210 21.53 -27.00 39.08
N ARG A 211 21.62 -27.57 40.29
CA ARG A 211 22.28 -26.93 41.43
C ARG A 211 23.79 -27.08 41.27
N ASN A 212 24.52 -25.98 41.40
CA ASN A 212 25.97 -26.01 41.46
C ASN A 212 26.39 -26.47 42.88
N PRO A 213 27.06 -27.63 43.03
CA PRO A 213 27.44 -28.15 44.34
C PRO A 213 28.56 -27.34 45.01
N ASP A 214 29.34 -26.58 44.25
CA ASP A 214 30.57 -25.93 44.73
C ASP A 214 30.33 -24.55 45.38
N VAL A 215 29.07 -24.13 45.49
CA VAL A 215 28.69 -22.76 45.85
C VAL A 215 27.97 -22.72 47.21
N PRO A 216 28.39 -21.82 48.13
CA PRO A 216 27.76 -21.68 49.44
C PRO A 216 26.30 -21.21 49.35
N GLU A 217 25.52 -21.57 50.36
CA GLU A 217 24.07 -21.37 50.39
C GLU A 217 23.65 -19.89 50.50
N ASP A 218 24.60 -18.98 50.78
CA ASP A 218 24.38 -17.53 50.85
C ASP A 218 24.64 -16.80 49.51
N ALA A 219 25.11 -17.49 48.47
CA ALA A 219 25.39 -16.87 47.18
C ALA A 219 24.12 -16.38 46.44
N THR A 220 24.27 -15.54 45.42
CA THR A 220 23.14 -15.12 44.57
C THR A 220 22.60 -16.29 43.74
N GLU A 221 21.32 -16.26 43.36
CA GLU A 221 20.68 -17.33 42.59
C GLU A 221 21.41 -17.66 41.29
N ALA A 222 22.02 -16.64 40.65
CA ALA A 222 22.78 -16.79 39.41
C ALA A 222 24.05 -17.63 39.55
N VAL A 223 24.62 -17.69 40.75
CA VAL A 223 25.82 -18.48 41.04
C VAL A 223 25.44 -19.85 41.59
N LYS A 224 24.34 -19.94 42.33
CA LYS A 224 23.80 -21.18 42.92
C LYS A 224 23.34 -22.20 41.88
N TYR A 225 22.82 -21.73 40.76
CA TYR A 225 22.09 -22.56 39.81
C TYR A 225 22.62 -22.35 38.39
N ASN A 226 22.98 -23.45 37.74
CA ASN A 226 23.34 -23.44 36.33
C ASN A 226 22.07 -23.37 35.49
N ASN A 227 22.04 -22.50 34.48
CA ASN A 227 20.92 -22.31 33.55
C ASN A 227 19.57 -21.97 34.23
N TYR A 228 19.64 -21.23 35.34
CA TYR A 228 18.43 -20.79 36.05
C TYR A 228 17.65 -19.70 35.29
N ALA A 229 18.32 -18.95 34.41
CA ALA A 229 17.71 -17.92 33.58
C ALA A 229 17.89 -18.33 32.13
N VAL A 230 16.77 -18.53 31.44
CA VAL A 230 16.72 -18.89 30.02
C VAL A 230 16.59 -17.62 29.21
N TYR A 231 17.55 -17.38 28.32
CA TYR A 231 17.65 -16.19 27.49
C TYR A 231 17.38 -16.52 26.02
N SER A 232 17.14 -15.50 25.20
CA SER A 232 16.95 -15.65 23.75
C SER A 232 18.13 -16.32 23.05
N LYS A 233 19.38 -16.09 23.48
CA LYS A 233 20.56 -16.80 22.95
C LYS A 233 20.51 -18.32 23.09
N ASP A 234 19.70 -18.84 24.01
CA ASP A 234 19.55 -20.28 24.23
C ASP A 234 18.68 -20.93 23.12
N LEU A 235 18.07 -20.13 22.24
CA LEU A 235 17.42 -20.59 21.01
C LEU A 235 18.48 -20.95 19.97
N ILE A 236 18.68 -22.25 19.75
CA ILE A 236 19.67 -22.77 18.80
C ILE A 236 18.99 -23.01 17.46
N TRP A 237 19.47 -22.37 16.40
CA TRP A 237 18.97 -22.59 15.05
C TRP A 237 19.29 -24.01 14.56
N SER A 238 18.27 -24.69 14.05
CA SER A 238 18.35 -26.03 13.48
C SER A 238 18.08 -25.95 11.98
N PRO A 239 19.12 -25.84 11.12
CA PRO A 239 18.94 -25.68 9.68
C PRO A 239 18.22 -26.89 9.06
N ALA A 240 17.33 -26.61 8.12
CA ALA A 240 16.64 -27.63 7.32
C ALA A 240 17.04 -27.51 5.84
N GLY A 241 17.18 -28.65 5.15
CA GLY A 241 17.48 -28.69 3.71
C GLY A 241 18.75 -27.89 3.35
N ASN A 242 18.63 -26.99 2.38
CA ASN A 242 19.74 -26.19 1.86
C ASN A 242 20.06 -24.93 2.69
N GLN A 243 19.33 -24.68 3.78
CA GLN A 243 19.54 -23.48 4.61
C GLN A 243 20.94 -23.45 5.22
N LYS A 244 21.53 -24.62 5.53
CA LYS A 244 22.86 -24.73 6.11
C LYS A 244 23.97 -24.16 5.20
N ASP A 245 23.77 -24.24 3.89
CA ASP A 245 24.74 -23.75 2.90
C ASP A 245 24.49 -22.28 2.55
N SER A 246 23.26 -21.80 2.74
CA SER A 246 22.84 -20.44 2.38
C SER A 246 23.05 -19.42 3.51
N TYR A 247 23.05 -19.87 4.77
CA TYR A 247 23.18 -18.99 5.93
C TYR A 247 24.21 -19.54 6.92
N GLU A 248 25.09 -18.67 7.43
CA GLU A 248 26.08 -19.05 8.43
C GLU A 248 25.44 -19.31 9.80
N ASN A 249 24.65 -18.34 10.29
CA ASN A 249 23.96 -18.45 11.57
C ASN A 249 22.73 -17.53 11.62
N ILE A 250 21.55 -18.10 11.83
CA ILE A 250 20.31 -17.34 12.11
C ILE A 250 20.13 -17.29 13.63
N ARG A 251 19.95 -16.10 14.17
CA ARG A 251 19.83 -15.86 15.61
C ARG A 251 18.75 -14.84 15.95
N PRO A 252 18.30 -14.76 17.20
CA PRO A 252 17.56 -13.61 17.70
C PRO A 252 18.37 -12.32 17.53
N VAL A 253 17.68 -11.18 17.33
CA VAL A 253 18.33 -9.86 17.24
C VAL A 253 19.02 -9.50 18.55
N HIS A 254 18.31 -9.68 19.66
CA HIS A 254 18.82 -9.43 21.01
C HIS A 254 19.01 -10.78 21.71
N GLU A 255 20.21 -11.06 22.18
CA GLU A 255 20.64 -12.35 22.76
C GLU A 255 20.40 -12.46 24.28
N ASP A 256 20.00 -11.37 24.92
CA ASP A 256 19.84 -11.19 26.36
C ASP A 256 18.38 -11.03 26.83
N ILE A 257 17.41 -11.32 25.95
CA ILE A 257 15.99 -11.28 26.32
C ILE A 257 15.69 -12.45 27.26
N LEU A 258 15.29 -12.15 28.49
CA LEU A 258 14.87 -13.18 29.45
C LEU A 258 13.53 -13.82 29.04
N ILE A 259 13.54 -15.12 28.78
CA ILE A 259 12.35 -15.90 28.41
C ILE A 259 11.67 -16.41 29.68
N CYS A 260 12.38 -17.22 30.47
CA CYS A 260 11.86 -17.92 31.64
C CYS A 260 12.93 -18.00 32.74
N LYS A 261 12.52 -18.18 33.99
CA LYS A 261 13.40 -18.57 35.10
C LYS A 261 13.03 -19.95 35.60
N LEU A 262 14.05 -20.77 35.84
CA LEU A 262 13.95 -22.15 36.29
C LEU A 262 14.52 -22.33 37.70
N ARG A 263 14.14 -23.43 38.32
CA ARG A 263 14.72 -23.98 39.55
C ARG A 263 15.30 -25.38 39.28
N PRO A 264 16.20 -25.89 40.14
CA PRO A 264 16.80 -27.20 39.95
C PRO A 264 15.75 -28.28 39.67
N GLN A 265 16.07 -29.22 38.79
CA GLN A 265 15.19 -30.30 38.31
C GLN A 265 14.13 -29.86 37.28
N GLN A 266 13.91 -28.56 37.06
CA GLN A 266 13.06 -28.09 35.99
C GLN A 266 13.82 -28.08 34.66
N GLU A 267 13.09 -28.42 33.60
CA GLU A 267 13.55 -28.45 32.22
C GLU A 267 12.49 -27.93 31.26
N ILE A 268 12.97 -27.34 30.16
CA ILE A 268 12.19 -26.92 29.01
C ILE A 268 12.83 -27.56 27.78
N GLU A 269 12.03 -28.30 27.02
CA GLU A 269 12.38 -28.85 25.72
C GLU A 269 11.27 -28.50 24.72
N LEU A 270 11.62 -27.69 23.73
CA LEU A 270 10.69 -27.26 22.70
C LEU A 270 11.38 -26.98 21.36
N GLU A 271 10.58 -27.03 20.30
CA GLU A 271 10.95 -26.64 18.95
C GLU A 271 10.02 -25.51 18.49
N VAL A 272 10.56 -24.46 17.88
CA VAL A 272 9.77 -23.33 17.37
C VAL A 272 10.00 -23.10 15.90
N HIS A 273 8.94 -22.71 15.21
CA HIS A 273 8.94 -22.45 13.78
C HIS A 273 8.65 -20.98 13.51
N CYS A 274 9.59 -20.31 12.85
CA CYS A 274 9.46 -18.93 12.41
C CYS A 274 8.94 -18.88 10.97
N VAL A 275 7.98 -17.99 10.74
CA VAL A 275 7.34 -17.81 9.43
C VAL A 275 7.31 -16.35 9.05
N LYS A 276 7.24 -16.11 7.74
CA LYS A 276 7.08 -14.78 7.16
C LYS A 276 5.64 -14.28 7.38
N GLY A 277 5.51 -13.08 7.91
CA GLY A 277 4.23 -12.43 8.13
C GLY A 277 4.34 -10.91 8.09
N ILE A 278 3.21 -10.23 8.28
CA ILE A 278 3.10 -8.76 8.28
C ILE A 278 2.50 -8.26 9.59
N GLY A 279 2.92 -7.06 10.02
CA GLY A 279 2.45 -6.45 11.27
C GLY A 279 0.93 -6.25 11.37
N ARG A 280 0.24 -6.15 10.22
CA ARG A 280 -1.22 -6.05 10.14
C ARG A 280 -1.91 -7.30 10.69
N THR A 281 -1.29 -8.47 10.57
CA THR A 281 -1.84 -9.73 11.08
C THR A 281 -1.60 -9.84 12.59
N HIS A 282 -0.38 -9.53 13.04
CA HIS A 282 -0.03 -9.53 14.46
C HIS A 282 1.18 -8.62 14.71
N ALA A 283 1.19 -7.93 15.85
CA ALA A 283 2.24 -6.96 16.21
C ALA A 283 3.65 -7.56 16.30
N LYS A 284 3.77 -8.88 16.49
CA LYS A 284 5.07 -9.58 16.51
C LYS A 284 5.85 -9.48 15.19
N TRP A 285 5.16 -9.26 14.07
CA TRP A 285 5.80 -9.03 12.77
C TRP A 285 6.10 -7.56 12.50
N GLN A 286 5.85 -6.66 13.44
CA GLN A 286 6.19 -5.25 13.31
C GLN A 286 7.73 -5.09 13.35
N VAL A 287 8.29 -4.49 12.29
CA VAL A 287 9.74 -4.26 12.13
C VAL A 287 10.26 -3.03 12.87
N VAL A 288 9.35 -2.18 13.34
CA VAL A 288 9.65 -0.94 14.07
C VAL A 288 9.17 -1.03 15.51
N GLU A 289 9.94 -0.48 16.44
CA GLU A 289 9.46 -0.23 17.80
C GLU A 289 8.39 0.87 17.74
N THR A 290 8.72 1.99 17.09
CA THR A 290 7.78 3.06 16.78
C THR A 290 8.13 3.75 15.48
N ALA A 291 7.11 4.15 14.75
CA ALA A 291 7.24 5.04 13.60
C ALA A 291 6.21 6.16 13.74
N SER A 292 6.70 7.38 13.88
CA SER A 292 5.87 8.56 14.05
C SER A 292 6.38 9.71 13.21
N TYR A 293 5.52 10.70 13.02
CA TYR A 293 5.94 11.97 12.48
C TYR A 293 5.32 13.10 13.28
N ARG A 294 5.96 14.25 13.22
CA ARG A 294 5.40 15.51 13.71
C ARG A 294 5.66 16.61 12.68
N LEU A 295 4.75 17.58 12.60
CA LEU A 295 4.92 18.72 11.71
C LEU A 295 6.03 19.65 12.23
N MET A 296 6.76 20.33 11.37
CA MET A 296 7.77 21.30 11.80
C MET A 296 7.12 22.46 12.59
N PRO A 297 7.56 22.75 13.83
CA PRO A 297 7.19 23.96 14.53
C PRO A 297 7.60 25.22 13.78
N ASP A 298 6.71 26.21 13.73
CA ASP A 298 6.96 27.54 13.23
C ASP A 298 6.52 28.53 14.32
N ILE A 299 7.48 29.24 14.91
CA ILE A 299 7.25 30.14 16.05
C ILE A 299 7.59 31.55 15.59
N ILE A 300 6.60 32.43 15.59
CA ILE A 300 6.74 33.79 15.09
C ILE A 300 6.60 34.76 16.27
N ILE A 301 7.61 35.60 16.47
CA ILE A 301 7.55 36.71 17.43
C ILE A 301 7.01 37.94 16.70
N LYS A 302 5.76 38.32 16.99
CA LYS A 302 5.07 39.47 16.37
C LYS A 302 5.58 40.81 16.88
N LYS A 303 5.95 40.87 18.16
CA LYS A 303 6.38 42.08 18.86
C LYS A 303 7.63 41.76 19.67
N ASP A 304 8.60 42.66 19.65
CA ASP A 304 9.87 42.48 20.34
C ASP A 304 9.68 42.24 21.84
N ILE A 305 10.26 41.15 22.33
CA ILE A 305 10.29 40.76 23.74
C ILE A 305 11.68 41.08 24.27
N THR A 306 11.78 42.00 25.23
CA THR A 306 13.08 42.51 25.72
C THR A 306 13.18 42.54 27.25
N GLY A 307 14.41 42.52 27.77
CA GLY A 307 14.68 42.66 29.21
C GLY A 307 14.20 41.44 30.03
N LYS A 308 13.51 41.70 31.15
CA LYS A 308 13.03 40.66 32.09
C LYS A 308 12.06 39.68 31.43
N ASP A 309 11.23 40.16 30.53
CA ASP A 309 10.28 39.35 29.76
C ASP A 309 10.99 38.31 28.88
N ALA A 310 12.14 38.67 28.30
CA ALA A 310 12.94 37.77 27.47
C ALA A 310 13.60 36.66 28.31
N GLU A 311 14.12 37.01 29.48
CA GLU A 311 14.70 36.04 30.42
C GLU A 311 13.62 35.08 30.96
N LYS A 312 12.43 35.59 31.27
CA LYS A 312 11.27 34.79 31.67
C LYS A 312 10.87 33.82 30.56
N LEU A 313 10.73 34.29 29.32
CA LEU A 313 10.38 33.42 28.18
C LEU A 313 11.38 32.28 27.97
N LYS A 314 12.68 32.58 28.10
CA LYS A 314 13.75 31.57 28.02
C LYS A 314 13.64 30.54 29.14
N GLN A 315 13.36 30.97 30.37
CA GLN A 315 13.16 30.08 31.53
C GLN A 315 11.88 29.22 31.39
N THR A 316 10.82 29.76 30.81
CA THR A 316 9.56 29.03 30.59
C THR A 316 9.73 27.84 29.62
N CYS A 317 10.69 27.90 28.69
CA CYS A 317 10.92 26.83 27.72
C CYS A 317 12.10 25.93 28.11
N PRO A 318 11.87 24.74 28.68
CA PRO A 318 12.97 23.83 29.08
C PRO A 318 13.74 23.26 27.89
N MET A 319 13.18 23.34 26.68
CA MET A 319 13.77 22.80 25.45
C MET A 319 14.76 23.77 24.77
N SER A 320 15.05 24.92 25.39
CA SER A 320 15.98 25.94 24.88
C SER A 320 15.67 26.37 23.44
N VAL A 321 14.39 26.55 23.14
CA VAL A 321 13.89 27.01 21.82
C VAL A 321 14.19 28.48 21.61
N PHE A 322 14.10 29.27 22.68
CA PHE A 322 14.38 30.70 22.67
C PHE A 322 15.80 30.97 23.16
N ASP A 323 16.47 31.89 22.49
CA ASP A 323 17.74 32.44 22.95
C ASP A 323 17.66 33.96 23.09
N ILE A 324 18.64 34.55 23.75
CA ILE A 324 18.71 36.00 23.99
C ILE A 324 19.88 36.55 23.20
N GLU A 325 19.59 37.45 22.28
CA GLU A 325 20.58 38.19 21.52
C GLU A 325 20.72 39.60 22.09
N ASP A 326 21.97 40.03 22.28
CA ASP A 326 22.31 41.38 22.70
C ASP A 326 22.36 42.29 21.47
N VAL A 327 21.23 42.94 21.16
CA VAL A 327 21.16 43.94 20.09
C VAL A 327 21.34 45.33 20.70
N GLY A 328 22.58 45.81 20.69
CA GLY A 328 22.96 47.08 21.31
C GLY A 328 22.94 47.00 22.84
N SER A 329 22.13 47.84 23.49
CA SER A 329 21.99 47.86 24.96
C SER A 329 20.81 47.02 25.50
N LYS A 330 20.06 46.35 24.61
CA LYS A 330 18.82 45.63 24.97
C LYS A 330 18.95 44.14 24.65
N LYS A 331 18.74 43.31 25.67
CA LYS A 331 18.53 41.86 25.55
C LYS A 331 17.21 41.58 24.84
N LYS A 332 17.22 40.97 23.66
CA LYS A 332 16.04 40.62 22.87
C LYS A 332 15.92 39.10 22.74
N ALA A 333 14.72 38.55 22.93
CA ALA A 333 14.48 37.12 22.67
C ALA A 333 14.37 36.85 21.17
N ASN A 334 15.09 35.82 20.70
CA ASN A 334 15.00 35.27 19.35
C ASN A 334 14.65 33.77 19.41
N VAL A 335 14.06 33.25 18.33
CA VAL A 335 13.81 31.81 18.18
C VAL A 335 15.07 31.17 17.59
N ALA A 336 15.84 30.48 18.43
CA ALA A 336 17.10 29.86 18.01
C ALA A 336 16.86 28.53 17.28
N ASP A 337 16.05 27.65 17.85
CA ASP A 337 15.75 26.35 17.25
C ASP A 337 14.29 25.94 17.48
N PRO A 338 13.40 26.22 16.51
CA PRO A 338 11.99 25.84 16.63
C PRO A 338 11.79 24.32 16.63
N ARG A 339 12.72 23.51 16.07
CA ARG A 339 12.59 22.05 15.97
C ARG A 339 12.51 21.38 17.34
N ARG A 340 13.22 21.93 18.34
CA ARG A 340 13.21 21.42 19.71
C ARG A 340 11.89 21.65 20.45
N CYS A 341 11.00 22.48 19.91
CA CYS A 341 9.70 22.74 20.53
C CYS A 341 8.83 21.47 20.58
N THR A 342 8.37 21.12 21.78
CA THR A 342 7.41 20.03 22.02
C THR A 342 5.95 20.49 21.95
N MET A 343 5.70 21.78 21.73
CA MET A 343 4.38 22.43 21.76
C MET A 343 3.62 22.28 23.09
N CYS A 344 4.30 22.56 24.20
CA CYS A 344 3.68 22.63 25.53
C CYS A 344 2.69 23.81 25.72
N ARG A 345 2.72 24.81 24.81
CA ARG A 345 1.88 26.03 24.83
C ARG A 345 2.06 26.97 26.02
N GLU A 346 3.05 26.73 26.88
CA GLU A 346 3.27 27.58 28.07
C GLU A 346 3.66 29.02 27.70
N CYS A 347 4.35 29.22 26.57
CA CYS A 347 4.73 30.56 26.11
C CYS A 347 3.55 31.44 25.66
N ILE A 348 2.38 30.86 25.33
CA ILE A 348 1.16 31.63 25.01
C ILE A 348 0.18 31.70 26.18
N ARG A 349 0.45 31.00 27.28
CA ARG A 349 -0.40 30.96 28.48
C ARG A 349 -0.27 32.22 29.34
N HIS A 350 0.90 32.83 29.35
CA HIS A 350 1.14 34.06 30.10
C HIS A 350 0.59 35.27 29.33
N PRO A 351 -0.24 36.13 29.96
CA PRO A 351 -0.81 37.33 29.31
C PRO A 351 0.24 38.28 28.74
N GLU A 352 1.46 38.29 29.31
CA GLU A 352 2.59 39.11 28.85
C GLU A 352 3.09 38.74 27.43
N PHE A 353 2.78 37.51 26.98
CA PHE A 353 3.31 36.92 25.74
C PHE A 353 2.22 36.54 24.73
N GLU A 354 0.95 36.46 25.14
CA GLU A 354 -0.18 36.03 24.32
C GLU A 354 -0.27 36.79 22.98
N ASP A 355 -0.16 38.12 23.00
CA ASP A 355 -0.20 38.95 21.78
C ASP A 355 1.15 39.06 21.05
N LYS A 356 2.23 38.56 21.66
CA LYS A 356 3.60 38.72 21.15
C LYS A 356 4.10 37.48 20.42
N ILE A 357 3.60 36.30 20.77
CA ILE A 357 4.07 35.02 20.24
C ILE A 357 2.95 34.34 19.47
N GLU A 358 3.25 33.86 18.28
CA GLU A 358 2.36 33.02 17.51
C GLU A 358 2.99 31.63 17.31
N LEU A 359 2.27 30.60 17.74
CA LEU A 359 2.67 29.22 17.57
C LEU A 359 1.94 28.60 16.38
N ASN A 360 2.71 28.10 15.43
CA ASN A 360 2.22 27.45 14.23
C ASN A 360 2.94 26.12 13.99
N ARG A 361 2.36 25.30 13.12
CA ARG A 361 3.03 24.15 12.48
C ARG A 361 2.96 24.30 10.98
N VAL A 362 4.04 23.97 10.28
CA VAL A 362 4.12 23.93 8.82
C VAL A 362 3.42 22.65 8.33
N LYS A 363 2.42 22.75 7.44
CA LYS A 363 1.61 21.59 7.02
C LYS A 363 2.36 20.61 6.11
N ASP A 364 3.26 21.12 5.28
CA ASP A 364 3.98 20.39 4.24
C ASP A 364 5.39 19.95 4.69
N HIS A 365 5.75 20.11 5.96
CA HIS A 365 7.05 19.73 6.51
C HIS A 365 6.88 18.74 7.65
N PHE A 366 7.19 17.49 7.37
CA PHE A 366 7.10 16.37 8.29
C PHE A 366 8.49 16.00 8.81
N ILE A 367 8.59 15.84 10.12
CA ILE A 367 9.74 15.28 10.81
C ILE A 367 9.39 13.84 11.15
N PHE A 368 9.97 12.87 10.45
CA PHE A 368 9.80 11.45 10.73
C PHE A 368 10.83 10.99 11.77
N SER A 369 10.38 10.10 12.65
CA SER A 369 11.20 9.35 13.60
C SER A 369 10.83 7.88 13.47
N VAL A 370 11.79 7.06 13.04
CA VAL A 370 11.61 5.63 12.83
C VAL A 370 12.64 4.89 13.68
N GLU A 371 12.15 4.11 14.63
CA GLU A 371 12.94 3.25 15.51
C GLU A 371 12.70 1.80 15.10
N ALA A 372 13.74 1.13 14.63
CA ALA A 372 13.74 -0.25 14.17
C ALA A 372 14.00 -1.22 15.34
N THR A 373 13.37 -2.39 15.30
CA THR A 373 13.60 -3.46 16.29
C THR A 373 14.98 -4.14 16.14
N GLY A 374 15.66 -3.90 15.01
CA GLY A 374 16.94 -4.49 14.64
C GLY A 374 16.84 -5.69 13.68
N MET A 375 15.64 -6.12 13.30
CA MET A 375 15.43 -7.13 12.23
C MET A 375 15.89 -6.61 10.86
N ILE A 376 15.55 -5.35 10.56
CA ILE A 376 15.90 -4.63 9.33
C ILE A 376 16.53 -3.30 9.75
N PRO A 377 17.64 -2.86 9.12
CA PRO A 377 18.22 -1.55 9.42
C PRO A 377 17.25 -0.40 9.15
N ALA A 378 17.22 0.62 10.02
CA ALA A 378 16.27 1.73 9.93
C ALA A 378 16.31 2.47 8.58
N ARG A 379 17.49 2.56 7.95
CA ARG A 379 17.68 3.18 6.62
C ARG A 379 16.89 2.48 5.51
N GLU A 380 16.65 1.18 5.63
CA GLU A 380 16.03 0.35 4.60
C GLU A 380 14.51 0.30 4.75
N ILE A 381 14.01 0.45 5.98
CA ILE A 381 12.58 0.42 6.33
C ILE A 381 11.79 1.45 5.51
N PHE A 382 12.28 2.69 5.42
CA PHE A 382 11.57 3.74 4.69
C PHE A 382 11.53 3.48 3.18
N ALA A 383 12.62 2.98 2.61
CA ALA A 383 12.68 2.62 1.19
C ALA A 383 11.72 1.46 0.88
N GLU A 384 11.65 0.47 1.77
CA GLU A 384 10.75 -0.67 1.62
C GLU A 384 9.27 -0.26 1.70
N ALA A 385 8.94 0.67 2.59
CA ALA A 385 7.58 1.22 2.65
C ALA A 385 7.16 1.90 1.34
N ILE A 386 8.07 2.62 0.68
CA ILE A 386 7.80 3.23 -0.63
C ILE A 386 7.59 2.15 -1.70
N ARG A 387 8.43 1.09 -1.72
CA ARG A 387 8.26 -0.02 -2.68
C ARG A 387 6.91 -0.71 -2.51
N ILE A 388 6.50 -0.97 -1.28
CA ILE A 388 5.18 -1.57 -0.99
C ILE A 388 4.04 -0.67 -1.46
N LEU A 389 4.16 0.64 -1.27
CA LEU A 389 3.16 1.60 -1.75
C LEU A 389 3.06 1.59 -3.29
N ILE A 390 4.20 1.58 -3.99
CA ILE A 390 4.25 1.50 -5.46
C ILE A 390 3.61 0.20 -5.95
N ALA A 391 4.03 -0.95 -5.40
CA ALA A 391 3.51 -2.25 -5.78
C ALA A 391 1.98 -2.35 -5.60
N ARG A 392 1.42 -1.68 -4.58
CA ARG A 392 -0.03 -1.59 -4.40
C ARG A 392 -0.73 -0.77 -5.46
N ILE A 393 -0.14 0.35 -5.85
CA ILE A 393 -0.70 1.20 -6.91
C ILE A 393 -0.69 0.43 -8.23
N GLU A 394 0.43 -0.24 -8.56
CA GLU A 394 0.55 -1.07 -9.76
C GLU A 394 -0.49 -2.21 -9.77
N ASN A 395 -0.69 -2.89 -8.64
CA ASN A 395 -1.72 -3.94 -8.54
C ASN A 395 -3.14 -3.38 -8.74
N LEU A 396 -3.44 -2.21 -8.19
CA LEU A 396 -4.74 -1.56 -8.39
C LEU A 396 -4.97 -1.15 -9.84
N GLU A 397 -3.94 -0.69 -10.56
CA GLU A 397 -4.05 -0.38 -11.99
C GLU A 397 -4.40 -1.62 -12.82
N VAL A 398 -3.76 -2.76 -12.52
CA VAL A 398 -4.05 -4.04 -13.16
C VAL A 398 -5.48 -4.49 -12.86
N GLU A 399 -5.93 -4.42 -11.61
CA GLU A 399 -7.30 -4.78 -11.23
C GLU A 399 -8.34 -3.89 -11.91
N GLN A 400 -8.10 -2.57 -11.98
CA GLN A 400 -8.99 -1.64 -12.68
C GLN A 400 -9.08 -1.98 -14.18
N PHE A 401 -7.96 -2.32 -14.81
CA PHE A 401 -7.93 -2.76 -16.20
C PHE A 401 -8.78 -4.03 -16.42
N TRP A 402 -8.64 -5.03 -15.54
CA TRP A 402 -9.47 -6.24 -15.60
C TRP A 402 -10.95 -5.95 -15.41
N LEU A 403 -11.30 -5.09 -14.45
CA LEU A 403 -12.68 -4.67 -14.21
C LEU A 403 -13.29 -3.94 -15.41
N TYR A 404 -12.53 -3.06 -16.06
CA TYR A 404 -12.95 -2.36 -17.26
C TYR A 404 -13.22 -3.34 -18.41
N ASN A 405 -12.28 -4.25 -18.68
CA ASN A 405 -12.42 -5.26 -19.72
C ASN A 405 -13.58 -6.23 -19.45
N TRP A 406 -13.77 -6.61 -18.19
CA TRP A 406 -14.89 -7.44 -17.78
C TRP A 406 -16.24 -6.74 -18.01
N LYS A 407 -16.36 -5.44 -17.66
CA LYS A 407 -17.57 -4.64 -17.91
C LYS A 407 -17.87 -4.52 -19.40
N GLU A 408 -16.87 -4.30 -20.24
CA GLU A 408 -17.08 -4.23 -21.69
C GLU A 408 -17.50 -5.59 -22.29
N LYS A 409 -16.84 -6.70 -21.92
CA LYS A 409 -17.27 -8.05 -22.34
C LYS A 409 -18.68 -8.40 -21.85
N ARG A 410 -19.09 -7.89 -20.68
CA ARG A 410 -20.45 -8.07 -20.17
C ARG A 410 -21.48 -7.32 -21.02
N LYS A 411 -21.23 -6.04 -21.34
CA LYS A 411 -22.10 -5.25 -22.24
C LYS A 411 -22.21 -5.88 -23.63
N GLU A 412 -21.12 -6.44 -24.14
CA GLU A 412 -21.11 -7.14 -25.43
C GLU A 412 -22.02 -8.38 -25.40
N ARG A 413 -21.90 -9.23 -24.37
CA ARG A 413 -22.79 -10.37 -24.15
C ARG A 413 -24.26 -9.96 -23.98
N GLU A 414 -24.53 -8.85 -23.30
CA GLU A 414 -25.90 -8.32 -23.14
C GLU A 414 -26.48 -7.81 -24.48
N ARG A 415 -25.69 -7.10 -25.30
CA ARG A 415 -26.09 -6.69 -26.66
C ARG A 415 -26.34 -7.89 -27.57
N GLU A 416 -25.51 -8.93 -27.46
CA GLU A 416 -25.67 -10.16 -28.23
C GLU A 416 -26.94 -10.92 -27.82
N ARG A 417 -27.24 -11.02 -26.51
CA ARG A 417 -28.51 -11.54 -26.01
C ARG A 417 -29.72 -10.74 -26.51
N GLN A 418 -29.65 -9.41 -26.51
CA GLN A 418 -30.71 -8.56 -27.06
C GLN A 418 -30.90 -8.77 -28.56
N ARG A 419 -29.81 -8.89 -29.34
CA ARG A 419 -29.88 -9.20 -30.78
C ARG A 419 -30.52 -10.56 -31.03
N LEU A 420 -30.13 -11.59 -30.27
CA LEU A 420 -30.72 -12.93 -30.37
C LEU A 420 -32.21 -12.92 -29.99
N TYR A 421 -32.60 -12.18 -28.95
CA TYR A 421 -33.99 -12.03 -28.54
C TYR A 421 -34.84 -11.33 -29.62
N LEU A 422 -34.35 -10.20 -30.15
CA LEU A 422 -35.02 -9.48 -31.25
C LEU A 422 -35.10 -10.34 -32.52
N GLY A 423 -34.05 -11.09 -32.84
CA GLY A 423 -34.04 -12.05 -33.95
C GLY A 423 -35.11 -13.13 -33.77
N ARG A 424 -35.22 -13.71 -32.56
CA ARG A 424 -36.24 -14.71 -32.24
C ARG A 424 -37.66 -14.14 -32.33
N LEU A 425 -37.86 -12.91 -31.86
CA LEU A 425 -39.15 -12.21 -31.98
C LEU A 425 -39.55 -11.97 -33.44
N ALA A 426 -38.59 -11.55 -34.28
CA ALA A 426 -38.80 -11.36 -35.71
C ALA A 426 -39.16 -12.67 -36.42
N ILE A 427 -38.47 -13.76 -36.12
CA ILE A 427 -38.77 -15.10 -36.66
C ILE A 427 -40.17 -15.55 -36.24
N ASN A 428 -40.54 -15.37 -34.96
CA ASN A 428 -41.87 -15.72 -34.46
C ASN A 428 -42.98 -14.90 -35.14
N ASN A 429 -42.75 -13.60 -35.40
CA ASN A 429 -43.72 -12.76 -36.10
C ASN A 429 -43.87 -13.15 -37.58
N VAL A 430 -42.76 -13.46 -38.27
CA VAL A 430 -42.80 -13.92 -39.67
C VAL A 430 -43.49 -15.27 -39.79
N THR A 431 -43.23 -16.20 -38.87
CA THR A 431 -43.91 -17.52 -38.86
C THR A 431 -45.41 -17.38 -38.56
N ALA A 432 -45.81 -16.53 -37.61
CA ALA A 432 -47.22 -16.23 -37.37
C ALA A 432 -47.90 -15.60 -38.61
N PHE A 433 -47.23 -14.66 -39.28
CA PHE A 433 -47.74 -14.04 -40.51
C PHE A 433 -47.92 -15.06 -41.64
N LEU A 434 -46.93 -15.93 -41.86
CA LEU A 434 -47.00 -16.99 -42.86
C LEU A 434 -48.11 -18.01 -42.56
N GLN A 435 -48.32 -18.37 -41.29
CA GLN A 435 -49.44 -19.24 -40.89
C GLN A 435 -50.80 -18.58 -41.16
N THR A 436 -50.97 -17.30 -40.82
CA THR A 436 -52.21 -16.57 -41.12
C THR A 436 -52.44 -16.40 -42.62
N GLY A 437 -51.38 -16.10 -43.38
CA GLY A 437 -51.43 -15.95 -44.83
C GLY A 437 -51.71 -17.27 -45.54
N SER A 438 -51.16 -18.40 -45.07
CA SER A 438 -51.48 -19.71 -45.62
C SER A 438 -52.93 -20.11 -45.33
N MET A 439 -53.46 -19.78 -44.15
CA MET A 439 -54.86 -20.03 -43.81
C MET A 439 -55.80 -19.26 -44.75
N GLN A 440 -55.51 -17.98 -45.00
CA GLN A 440 -56.27 -17.15 -45.93
C GLN A 440 -56.14 -17.60 -47.40
N MET A 441 -54.95 -18.05 -47.81
CA MET A 441 -54.76 -18.62 -49.15
C MET A 441 -55.48 -19.96 -49.32
N GLN A 442 -55.47 -20.83 -48.30
CA GLN A 442 -56.25 -22.08 -48.33
C GLN A 442 -57.75 -21.78 -48.42
N GLU A 443 -58.26 -20.80 -47.66
CA GLU A 443 -59.66 -20.36 -47.80
C GLU A 443 -59.98 -19.79 -49.19
N MET A 444 -59.06 -19.05 -49.82
CA MET A 444 -59.25 -18.53 -51.18
C MET A 444 -59.18 -19.62 -52.26
N ILE A 445 -58.26 -20.58 -52.15
CA ILE A 445 -58.11 -21.69 -53.10
C ILE A 445 -59.34 -22.59 -53.07
N VAL A 446 -59.88 -22.87 -51.86
CA VAL A 446 -61.14 -23.62 -51.71
C VAL A 446 -62.34 -22.86 -52.32
N ARG A 447 -62.31 -21.52 -52.35
CA ARG A 447 -63.38 -20.70 -52.95
C ARG A 447 -63.29 -20.55 -54.47
N GLN A 448 -62.10 -20.66 -55.08
CA GLN A 448 -61.91 -20.37 -56.51
C GLN A 448 -61.89 -21.59 -57.44
N ASN A 449 -61.78 -22.82 -56.92
CA ASN A 449 -61.80 -24.03 -57.74
C ASN A 449 -62.64 -25.16 -57.10
N PRO A 450 -63.91 -25.34 -57.49
CA PRO A 450 -64.68 -26.54 -57.16
C PRO A 450 -64.54 -27.56 -58.31
N LEU A 451 -63.38 -28.18 -58.50
CA LEU A 451 -63.22 -29.26 -59.49
C LEU A 451 -62.26 -30.39 -59.05
N ASN A 452 -62.84 -31.59 -59.00
CA ASN A 452 -62.33 -32.97 -59.17
C ASN A 452 -61.02 -33.43 -58.48
N GLU A 453 -61.19 -34.42 -57.60
CA GLU A 453 -60.20 -35.08 -56.72
C GLU A 453 -59.07 -35.87 -57.40
N SER A 454 -58.85 -35.79 -58.72
CA SER A 454 -57.89 -36.68 -59.41
C SER A 454 -56.55 -36.06 -59.80
N GLU A 455 -56.32 -34.76 -59.59
CA GLU A 455 -55.00 -34.15 -59.81
C GLU A 455 -54.71 -33.07 -58.75
N MET A 456 -54.50 -33.50 -57.50
CA MET A 456 -53.78 -32.69 -56.51
C MET A 456 -52.68 -33.53 -55.89
N VAL A 457 -51.46 -33.40 -56.45
CA VAL A 457 -50.23 -33.69 -55.73
C VAL A 457 -50.08 -32.62 -54.66
N GLY A 458 -50.71 -32.88 -53.51
CA GLY A 458 -50.62 -32.03 -52.33
C GLY A 458 -49.19 -32.06 -51.81
N VAL A 459 -48.45 -30.97 -52.01
CA VAL A 459 -47.32 -30.64 -51.15
C VAL A 459 -47.89 -30.50 -49.75
N THR A 460 -47.77 -31.54 -48.95
CA THR A 460 -48.29 -31.55 -47.58
C THR A 460 -47.62 -30.45 -46.79
N HIS A 461 -48.40 -29.75 -45.97
CA HIS A 461 -48.01 -28.63 -45.11
C HIS A 461 -46.74 -28.93 -44.26
N GLY A 462 -46.42 -30.21 -44.05
CA GLY A 462 -45.19 -30.67 -43.39
C GLY A 462 -43.90 -30.40 -44.17
N GLN A 463 -43.90 -30.42 -45.51
CA GLN A 463 -42.67 -30.23 -46.31
C GLN A 463 -42.17 -28.78 -46.32
N LEU A 464 -43.08 -27.80 -46.17
CA LEU A 464 -42.71 -26.39 -46.04
C LEU A 464 -42.24 -26.04 -44.61
N LEU A 465 -42.79 -26.69 -43.58
CA LEU A 465 -42.34 -26.51 -42.19
C LEU A 465 -40.97 -27.17 -41.93
N ASP A 466 -40.69 -28.31 -42.57
CA ASP A 466 -39.42 -29.03 -42.40
C ASP A 466 -38.25 -28.33 -43.12
N ALA A 467 -38.53 -27.52 -44.14
CA ALA A 467 -37.53 -26.69 -44.81
C ALA A 467 -37.12 -25.44 -43.99
N PHE A 468 -38.02 -24.91 -43.15
CA PHE A 468 -37.75 -23.71 -42.34
C PHE A 468 -37.20 -24.02 -40.93
N THR A 469 -37.40 -25.22 -40.42
CA THR A 469 -36.97 -25.63 -39.06
C THR A 469 -35.59 -26.30 -39.01
N ARG A 470 -35.00 -26.66 -40.16
CA ARG A 470 -33.68 -27.31 -40.26
C ARG A 470 -32.46 -26.38 -40.10
N THR A 471 -32.61 -25.23 -39.44
CA THR A 471 -31.48 -24.42 -38.94
C THR A 471 -31.46 -24.34 -37.41
N ASN A 472 -31.89 -25.40 -36.73
CA ASN A 472 -31.52 -25.61 -35.32
C ASN A 472 -30.15 -26.29 -35.26
N THR A 473 -29.11 -25.51 -34.97
CA THR A 473 -27.87 -26.03 -34.42
C THR A 473 -28.13 -26.54 -33.00
N PRO A 474 -27.41 -27.59 -32.54
CA PRO A 474 -27.72 -28.26 -31.29
C PRO A 474 -27.34 -27.36 -30.11
N TRP A 475 -28.33 -27.08 -29.27
CA TRP A 475 -28.16 -26.44 -27.97
C TRP A 475 -27.33 -27.37 -27.08
N GLY A 476 -26.04 -27.06 -26.93
CA GLY A 476 -25.25 -27.54 -25.80
C GLY A 476 -25.70 -26.84 -24.53
N GLU A 477 -25.97 -27.63 -23.50
CA GLU A 477 -26.29 -27.18 -22.15
C GLU A 477 -25.27 -26.15 -21.65
N ALA A 478 -25.76 -25.05 -21.10
CA ALA A 478 -24.92 -24.13 -20.36
C ALA A 478 -24.44 -24.83 -19.08
N PRO A 479 -23.13 -24.88 -18.78
CA PRO A 479 -22.71 -25.34 -17.46
C PRO A 479 -23.23 -24.34 -16.42
N GLU A 480 -24.04 -24.83 -15.49
CA GLU A 480 -24.26 -24.19 -14.20
C GLU A 480 -22.89 -23.99 -13.56
N VAL A 481 -22.51 -22.72 -13.38
CA VAL A 481 -21.38 -22.35 -12.54
C VAL A 481 -21.99 -22.07 -11.18
N ASP A 482 -21.85 -23.02 -10.27
CA ASP A 482 -22.10 -22.84 -8.84
C ASP A 482 -21.23 -21.69 -8.30
N PHE A 483 -21.81 -20.94 -7.35
CA PHE A 483 -21.19 -19.82 -6.63
C PHE A 483 -20.06 -20.27 -5.70
#